data_AF-A0AAE0CPZ1-F1
#
_entry.id   AF-A0AAE0CPZ1-F1
#
_cell.length_a   1.000
_cell.length_b   1.000
_cell.length_c   1.000
_cell.angle_alpha   90.00
_cell.angle_beta   90.00
_cell.angle_gamma   90.00
#
_symmetry.space_group_name_H-M   'P 1'
#
loop_
_entity.id
_entity.type
_entity.pdbx_description
1 polymer ?
#
loop_
_entity_poly.entity_id
_entity_poly.type
_entity_poly.pdbx_seq_one_letter_code
_entity_poly.pdbx_strand_id
1 'polypeptide(L)'
;MWSVGCIFAEMEMKEPLFNGDWTEMYSWFVTPEEDSGPKVTSLPVALVGKVSCLESDGFDLLSIMLCKNPAKRITTGDAIAHPYFADIINA
;
A
#
# COMPACT_ATOMS: atom_id res chain seq x y z
N MET A 1 -9.74 -3.90 -1.35
CA MET A 1 -8.55 -3.03 -1.50
C MET A 1 -7.32 -3.56 -0.79
N TRP A 2 -7.39 -4.03 0.46
CA TRP A 2 -6.22 -4.65 1.13
C TRP A 2 -5.57 -5.76 0.32
N SER A 3 -6.34 -6.78 -0.08
CA SER A 3 -5.83 -7.89 -0.89
C SER A 3 -5.24 -7.44 -2.22
N VAL A 4 -5.79 -6.40 -2.84
CA VAL A 4 -5.27 -5.81 -4.08
C VAL A 4 -3.94 -5.11 -3.82
N GLY A 5 -3.82 -4.38 -2.70
CA GLY A 5 -2.56 -3.79 -2.26
C GLY A 5 -1.49 -4.84 -1.98
N CYS A 6 -1.85 -5.98 -1.39
CA CYS A 6 -0.91 -7.10 -1.21
C CYS A 6 -0.42 -7.62 -2.56
N ILE A 7 -1.33 -7.90 -3.51
CA ILE A 7 -0.96 -8.35 -4.86
C ILE A 7 -0.09 -7.31 -5.56
N PHE A 8 -0.40 -6.01 -5.40
CA PHE A 8 0.38 -4.94 -6.00
C PHE A 8 1.81 -4.89 -5.43
N ALA A 9 1.97 -4.96 -4.11
CA ALA A 9 3.29 -5.08 -3.48
C ALA A 9 4.05 -6.32 -3.95
N GLU A 10 3.37 -7.46 -4.08
CA GLU A 10 3.95 -8.72 -4.55
C GLU A 10 4.40 -8.66 -6.01
N MET A 11 3.66 -7.95 -6.87
CA MET A 11 4.07 -7.73 -8.26
C MET A 11 5.37 -6.92 -8.34
N GLU A 12 5.52 -5.91 -7.48
CA GLU A 12 6.72 -5.07 -7.43
C GLU A 12 7.92 -5.85 -6.85
N MET A 13 7.71 -6.54 -5.74
CA MET A 13 8.76 -7.24 -5.02
C MET A 13 9.13 -8.60 -5.66
N LYS A 14 8.22 -9.19 -6.44
CA LYS A 14 8.30 -10.56 -6.99
C LYS A 14 8.41 -11.66 -5.93
N GLU A 15 8.12 -11.32 -4.68
CA GLU A 15 8.06 -12.22 -3.53
C GLU A 15 6.75 -11.96 -2.76
N PRO A 16 6.18 -12.96 -2.06
CA PRO A 16 4.98 -12.79 -1.26
C PRO A 16 5.19 -11.70 -0.20
N LEU A 17 4.21 -10.82 -0.03
CA LEU A 17 4.28 -9.76 0.99
C LEU A 17 4.20 -10.35 2.40
N PHE A 18 3.39 -11.39 2.54
CA PHE A 18 3.25 -12.19 3.74
C PHE A 18 3.44 -13.66 3.36
N ASN A 19 4.33 -14.38 4.05
CA ASN A 19 4.69 -15.76 3.69
C ASN A 19 3.63 -16.80 4.08
N GLY A 20 2.35 -16.42 4.13
CA GLY A 20 1.26 -17.25 4.63
C GLY A 20 1.27 -17.44 6.15
N ASP A 21 2.21 -16.84 6.87
CA ASP A 21 2.20 -16.77 8.32
C ASP A 21 1.33 -15.59 8.79
N TRP A 22 0.18 -15.93 9.38
CA TRP A 22 -0.73 -14.96 9.99
C TRP A 22 -0.06 -14.08 11.06
N THR A 23 1.06 -14.49 11.65
CA THR A 23 1.79 -13.68 12.63
C THR A 23 2.41 -12.43 12.02
N GLU A 24 2.93 -12.50 10.78
CA GLU A 24 3.46 -11.35 10.04
C GLU A 24 2.35 -10.33 9.76
N MET A 25 1.19 -10.83 9.31
CA MET A 25 0.00 -10.02 9.09
C MET A 25 -0.51 -9.41 10.40
N TYR A 26 -0.56 -10.17 11.50
CA TYR A 26 -1.01 -9.66 12.78
C TYR A 26 -0.07 -8.58 13.33
N SER A 27 1.24 -8.83 13.27
CA SER A 27 2.27 -7.86 13.64
C SER A 27 2.11 -6.54 12.87
N TRP A 28 1.80 -6.62 11.57
CA TRP A 28 1.50 -5.45 10.76
C TRP A 28 0.38 -4.59 11.34
N PHE A 29 -0.74 -5.20 11.76
CA PHE A 29 -1.87 -4.47 12.33
C PHE A 29 -1.60 -3.95 13.75
N VAL A 30 -0.80 -4.67 14.54
CA VAL A 30 -0.50 -4.30 15.94
C VAL A 30 0.58 -3.23 16.04
N THR A 31 1.46 -3.12 15.04
CA THR A 31 2.49 -2.08 15.02
C THR A 31 1.79 -0.71 15.03
N PRO A 32 2.04 0.18 16.01
CA PRO A 32 1.45 1.50 16.00
C PRO A 32 1.89 2.24 14.73
N GLU A 33 0.93 2.85 14.02
CA GLU A 33 1.28 3.87 13.03
C GLU A 33 1.94 5.01 13.82
N GLU A 34 3.22 5.31 13.54
CA GLU A 34 3.85 6.48 14.13
C GLU A 34 3.04 7.71 13.68
N ASP A 35 2.30 8.29 14.63
CA ASP A 35 1.42 9.44 14.47
C ASP A 35 2.24 10.69 14.11
N SER A 36 2.71 10.75 12.87
CA SER A 36 3.43 11.88 12.29
C SER A 36 2.57 12.55 11.20
N GLY A 37 1.42 13.06 11.62
CA GLY A 37 0.72 14.15 10.93
C GLY A 37 -0.10 13.79 9.69
N PRO A 38 -0.92 14.74 9.20
CA PRO A 38 -1.98 14.47 8.26
C PRO A 38 -1.46 14.63 6.83
N LYS A 39 -1.05 13.54 6.17
CA LYS A 39 -1.26 13.28 4.72
C LYS A 39 -0.42 12.17 4.12
N VAL A 40 0.55 11.60 4.83
CA VAL A 40 1.34 10.50 4.26
C VAL A 40 1.00 9.26 5.05
N THR A 41 0.14 8.42 4.50
CA THR A 41 0.07 7.01 4.91
C THR A 41 1.47 6.45 4.71
N SER A 42 2.27 6.46 5.76
CA SER A 42 3.60 5.85 5.70
C SER A 42 3.37 4.35 5.58
N LEU A 43 3.72 3.78 4.43
CA LEU A 43 3.95 2.35 4.36
C LEU A 43 4.93 2.01 5.49
N PRO A 44 4.66 0.98 6.30
CA PRO A 44 5.61 0.52 7.30
C PRO A 44 7.00 0.48 6.72
N VAL A 45 7.97 1.02 7.46
CA VAL A 45 9.37 1.23 7.02
C VAL A 45 9.95 -0.03 6.36
N ALA A 46 9.52 -1.21 6.82
CA ALA A 46 9.88 -2.51 6.26
C ALA A 46 9.51 -2.69 4.76
N LEU A 47 8.43 -2.07 4.31
CA LEU A 47 7.97 -2.13 2.92
C LEU A 47 8.69 -1.11 2.02
N VAL A 48 9.06 0.06 2.55
CA VAL A 48 9.73 1.15 1.79
C VAL A 48 11.04 0.67 1.16
N GLY A 49 11.83 -0.14 1.87
CA GLY A 49 13.06 -0.71 1.30
C GLY A 49 12.80 -1.75 0.21
N LYS A 50 11.65 -2.44 0.26
CA LYS A 50 11.30 -3.54 -0.64
C LYS A 50 10.63 -3.08 -1.94
N VAL A 51 9.89 -1.97 -1.90
CA VAL A 51 9.22 -1.37 -3.07
C VAL A 51 10.00 -0.17 -3.63
N SER A 52 11.33 -0.18 -3.49
CA SER A 52 12.20 0.95 -3.83
C SER A 52 12.24 1.30 -5.33
N CYS A 53 11.77 0.40 -6.20
CA CYS A 53 11.66 0.63 -7.64
C CYS A 53 10.32 1.27 -8.05
N LEU A 54 9.35 1.38 -7.13
CA LEU A 54 8.05 1.95 -7.39
C LEU A 54 8.13 3.48 -7.46
N GLU A 55 7.50 4.07 -8.46
CA GLU A 55 7.41 5.53 -8.60
C GLU A 55 6.56 6.17 -7.50
N SER A 56 6.67 7.49 -7.34
CA SER A 56 6.02 8.23 -6.25
C SER A 56 4.50 8.01 -6.19
N ASP A 57 3.82 8.03 -7.34
CA ASP A 57 2.37 7.86 -7.40
C ASP A 57 1.95 6.41 -7.12
N GLY A 58 2.76 5.44 -7.55
CA GLY A 58 2.54 4.03 -7.22
C GLY A 58 2.72 3.76 -5.73
N PHE A 59 3.75 4.36 -5.13
CA PHE A 59 4.00 4.27 -3.69
C PHE A 59 2.85 4.87 -2.89
N ASP A 60 2.37 6.06 -3.27
CA ASP A 60 1.23 6.71 -2.63
C ASP A 60 -0.01 5.84 -2.71
N LEU A 61 -0.36 5.35 -3.90
CA LEU A 61 -1.50 4.45 -4.09
C LEU A 61 -1.39 3.19 -3.23
N LEU A 62 -0.24 2.54 -3.25
CA LEU A 62 0.02 1.33 -2.47
C LEU A 62 -0.14 1.59 -0.96
N SER A 63 0.32 2.76 -0.50
CA SER A 63 0.19 3.17 0.90
C SER A 63 -1.25 3.30 1.37
N ILE A 64 -2.11 3.90 0.54
CA ILE A 64 -3.52 4.11 0.88
C ILE A 64 -4.31 2.79 0.72
N MET A 65 -3.90 1.91 -0.20
CA MET A 65 -4.45 0.54 -0.32
C MET A 65 -4.15 -0.33 0.91
N LEU A 66 -2.95 -0.20 1.49
CA LEU A 66 -2.48 -0.94 2.67
C LEU A 66 -2.69 -0.18 3.99
N CYS A 67 -3.54 0.85 4.00
CA CYS A 67 -3.93 1.55 5.22
C CYS A 67 -4.59 0.57 6.22
N LYS A 68 -4.11 0.59 7.49
CA LYS A 68 -4.58 -0.31 8.55
C LYS A 68 -6.02 -0.02 8.91
N ASN A 69 -6.38 1.26 8.99
CA ASN A 69 -7.76 1.68 9.26
C ASN A 69 -8.64 1.43 8.02
N PRO A 70 -9.60 0.49 8.07
CA PRO A 70 -10.43 0.17 6.92
C PRO A 70 -11.33 1.34 6.46
N ALA A 71 -11.69 2.26 7.36
CA ALA A 71 -12.49 3.43 7.03
C ALA A 71 -11.70 4.52 6.29
N LYS A 72 -10.36 4.52 6.41
CA LYS A 72 -9.46 5.44 5.70
C LYS A 72 -8.86 4.81 4.43
N ARG A 73 -9.07 3.51 4.22
CA ARG A 73 -8.55 2.78 3.06
C ARG A 73 -9.24 3.27 1.79
N ILE A 74 -8.46 3.46 0.73
CA ILE A 74 -8.97 3.93 -0.56
C ILE A 74 -10.09 3.01 -1.06
N THR A 75 -11.10 3.60 -1.71
CA THR A 75 -12.15 2.84 -2.39
C THR A 75 -11.69 2.42 -3.78
N THR A 76 -12.38 1.48 -4.41
CA THR A 76 -12.05 1.09 -5.80
C THR A 76 -12.24 2.24 -6.79
N GLY A 77 -13.27 3.08 -6.59
CA GLY A 77 -13.52 4.25 -7.45
C GLY A 77 -12.40 5.28 -7.35
N ASP A 78 -12.01 5.62 -6.12
CA ASP A 78 -10.92 6.58 -5.88
C ASP A 78 -9.56 6.03 -6.35
N ALA A 79 -9.34 4.72 -6.20
CA ALA A 79 -8.11 4.07 -6.66
C ALA A 79 -7.96 4.13 -8.19
N ILE A 80 -9.04 3.93 -8.95
CA ILE A 80 -9.01 4.05 -10.41
C ILE A 80 -8.78 5.51 -10.83
N ALA A 81 -9.34 6.47 -10.09
CA ALA A 81 -9.13 7.89 -10.33
C ALA A 81 -7.76 8.43 -9.86
N HIS A 82 -6.90 7.56 -9.31
CA HIS A 82 -5.61 7.96 -8.76
C HIS A 82 -4.62 8.39 -9.84
N PRO A 83 -3.74 9.39 -9.59
CA PRO A 83 -2.70 9.83 -10.54
C PRO A 83 -1.85 8.70 -11.13
N TYR A 84 -1.61 7.63 -10.36
CA TYR A 84 -0.92 6.42 -10.82
C TYR A 84 -1.52 5.81 -12.11
N PHE A 85 -2.83 5.92 -12.32
CA PHE A 85 -3.49 5.42 -13.54
C PHE A 85 -3.78 6.52 -14.57
N ALA A 86 -3.36 7.76 -14.33
CA ALA A 86 -3.67 8.89 -15.20
C ALA A 86 -3.15 8.67 -16.62
N ASP A 87 -1.97 8.08 -16.78
CA ASP A 87 -1.37 7.81 -18.09
C ASP A 87 -2.14 6.76 -18.88
N ILE A 88 -2.80 5.81 -18.22
CA ILE A 88 -3.61 4.77 -18.88
C ILE A 88 -4.98 5.31 -19.24
N ILE A 89 -5.57 6.16 -18.39
CA ILE A 89 -6.91 6.71 -18.58
C ILE A 89 -6.92 7.82 -19.64
N ASN A 90 -5.82 8.57 -19.75
CA ASN A 90 -5.68 9.66 -20.72
C ASN A 90 -4.96 9.25 -22.02
N ALA A 91 -4.57 7.98 -22.17
CA ALA A 91 -4.02 7.40 -23.40
C ALA A 91 -5.13 6.95 -24.37
#